data_AF-A0AAD9XC81-F1
#
_entry.id   AF-A0AAD9XC81-F1
#
_cell.length_a   1.000
_cell.length_b   1.000
_cell.length_c   1.000
_cell.angle_alpha   90.00
_cell.angle_beta   90.00
_cell.angle_gamma   90.00
#
_symmetry.space_group_name_H-M   'P 1'
#
loop_
_entity.id
_entity.type
_entity.pdbx_description
1 polymer ?
#
loop_
_entity_poly.entity_id
_entity_poly.type
_entity_poly.pdbx_seq_one_letter_code
_entity_poly.pdbx_strand_id
1 'polypeptide(L)'
;NGKQGCGDSFVGEGFTNRKNQASLLEKHNKSTAHQQASRKCIDLMNQNQHIEKTINKQTDQARIEYRIRLGASIDCSWFHLRQGLPFLGHDESKKSSNNGNFLKLFTLVMWS
;
A
#
# COMPACT_ATOMS: atom_id res chain seq x y z
N ASN A 1 -0.02 28.78 -19.59
CA ASN A 1 -0.95 29.80 -19.07
C ASN A 1 -1.53 29.39 -17.72
N GLY A 2 -0.85 29.72 -16.62
CA GLY A 2 -1.38 29.54 -15.27
C GLY A 2 -2.21 30.75 -14.87
N LYS A 3 -3.52 30.59 -14.70
CA LYS A 3 -4.36 31.62 -14.09
C LYS A 3 -4.16 31.56 -12.58
N GLN A 4 -3.40 32.51 -12.04
CA GLN A 4 -3.27 32.75 -10.62
C GLN A 4 -4.59 33.33 -10.10
N GLY A 5 -5.42 32.48 -9.50
CA GLY A 5 -6.71 32.82 -8.90
C GLY A 5 -6.59 33.27 -7.45
N CYS A 6 -5.57 34.04 -7.08
CA CYS A 6 -5.43 34.59 -5.74
C CYS A 6 -5.63 36.10 -5.82
N GLY A 7 -6.86 36.55 -5.53
CA GLY A 7 -7.12 37.99 -5.38
C GLY A 7 -6.32 38.56 -4.21
N ASP A 8 -6.09 39.88 -4.24
CA ASP A 8 -5.17 40.70 -3.41
C ASP A 8 -5.45 40.72 -1.89
N SER A 9 -5.96 39.63 -1.32
CA SER A 9 -6.44 39.55 0.06
C SER A 9 -5.38 39.05 1.03
N PHE A 10 -4.48 38.18 0.57
CA PHE A 10 -3.40 37.61 1.38
C PHE A 10 -2.06 37.84 0.69
N VAL A 11 -1.32 38.85 1.15
CA VAL A 11 0.03 39.20 0.67
C VAL A 11 1.05 38.69 1.68
N GLY A 12 2.32 38.55 1.28
CA GLY A 12 3.40 38.17 2.19
C GLY A 12 3.58 39.12 3.40
N GLU A 13 3.08 40.36 3.29
CA GLU A 13 3.07 41.37 4.34
C GLU A 13 1.81 41.35 5.23
N GLY A 14 0.86 40.46 4.97
CA GLY A 14 -0.37 40.29 5.76
C GLY A 14 -1.67 40.66 5.03
N PHE A 15 -2.71 40.97 5.81
CA PHE A 15 -4.07 41.23 5.32
C PHE A 15 -4.30 42.74 5.14
N THR A 16 -4.20 43.22 3.90
CA THR A 16 -4.24 44.66 3.58
C THR A 16 -5.66 45.23 3.52
N ASN A 17 -6.70 44.39 3.36
CA ASN A 17 -8.09 44.84 3.16
C ASN A 17 -8.99 44.65 4.40
N ARG A 18 -8.54 45.17 5.55
CA ARG A 18 -9.22 45.02 6.85
C ARG A 18 -10.66 45.56 6.86
N LYS A 19 -10.96 46.62 6.09
CA LYS A 19 -12.30 47.22 6.00
C LYS A 19 -13.35 46.26 5.43
N ASN A 20 -12.95 45.33 4.56
CA ASN A 20 -13.85 44.37 3.90
C ASN A 20 -13.61 42.92 4.38
N GLN A 21 -12.98 42.74 5.54
CA GLN A 21 -12.53 41.45 6.04
C GLN A 21 -13.65 40.41 6.10
N ALA A 22 -14.84 40.78 6.60
CA ALA A 22 -15.95 39.84 6.74
C ALA A 22 -16.41 39.25 5.39
N SER A 23 -16.53 40.10 4.36
CA SER A 23 -16.96 39.67 3.02
C SER A 23 -15.89 38.82 2.33
N LEU A 24 -14.61 39.13 2.56
CA LEU A 24 -13.49 38.33 2.04
C LEU A 24 -13.40 36.95 2.72
N LEU A 25 -13.61 36.88 4.03
CA LEU A 25 -13.69 35.62 4.76
C LEU A 25 -14.87 34.76 4.29
N GLU A 26 -16.03 35.37 4.06
CA GLU A 26 -17.19 34.65 3.54
C GLU A 26 -16.93 34.06 2.15
N LYS A 27 -16.32 34.85 1.25
CA LYS A 27 -15.90 34.37 -0.09
C LYS A 27 -14.87 33.25 0.00
N HIS A 28 -13.88 33.38 0.88
CA HIS A 28 -12.87 32.34 1.12
C HIS A 28 -13.51 31.06 1.66
N ASN A 29 -14.44 31.15 2.62
CA ASN A 29 -15.13 29.99 3.18
C ASN A 29 -15.93 29.21 2.12
N LYS A 30 -16.49 29.92 1.14
CA LYS A 30 -17.18 29.34 -0.02
C LYS A 30 -16.22 28.92 -1.14
N SER A 31 -14.92 29.19 -1.01
CA SER A 31 -13.95 28.83 -2.05
C SER A 31 -13.72 27.33 -2.08
N THR A 32 -13.52 26.81 -3.29
CA THR A 32 -13.20 25.40 -3.51
C THR A 32 -11.89 25.01 -2.82
N ALA A 33 -10.90 25.90 -2.80
CA ALA A 33 -9.63 25.67 -2.13
C ALA A 33 -9.82 25.45 -0.62
N HIS A 34 -10.64 26.28 0.06
CA HIS A 34 -10.94 26.11 1.48
C HIS A 34 -11.69 24.81 1.74
N GLN A 35 -12.73 24.52 0.95
CA GLN A 35 -13.50 23.28 1.09
C GLN A 35 -12.62 22.03 0.91
N GLN A 36 -11.73 22.04 -0.10
CA GLN A 36 -10.77 20.95 -0.32
C GLN A 36 -9.78 20.81 0.84
N ALA A 37 -9.22 21.91 1.33
CA ALA A 37 -8.29 21.89 2.47
C ALA A 37 -8.99 21.39 3.75
N SER A 38 -10.20 21.87 4.02
CA SER A 38 -11.04 21.44 5.13
C SER A 38 -11.35 19.94 5.05
N ARG A 39 -11.72 19.45 3.86
CA ARG A 39 -11.98 18.02 3.65
C ARG A 39 -10.74 17.18 3.87
N LYS A 40 -9.59 17.57 3.32
CA LYS A 40 -8.30 16.89 3.57
C LYS A 40 -7.92 16.89 5.05
N CYS A 41 -8.21 17.96 5.78
CA CYS A 41 -7.99 18.02 7.22
C CYS A 41 -8.86 16.98 7.96
N ILE A 42 -10.15 16.90 7.63
CA ILE A 42 -11.07 15.90 8.21
C ILE A 42 -10.60 14.48 7.86
N ASP A 43 -10.22 14.23 6.61
CA ASP A 43 -9.77 12.92 6.15
C ASP A 43 -8.44 12.52 6.82
N LEU A 44 -7.54 13.47 7.06
CA LEU A 44 -6.30 13.24 7.82
C LEU A 44 -6.59 12.88 9.28
N MET A 45 -7.60 13.51 9.89
CA MET A 45 -8.04 13.21 11.26
C MET A 45 -8.81 11.88 11.36
N ASN A 46 -9.25 11.32 10.22
CA ASN A 46 -9.87 10.01 10.19
C ASN A 46 -8.83 8.92 10.41
N GLN A 47 -8.76 8.43 11.66
CA GLN A 47 -7.84 7.37 12.07
C GLN A 47 -7.94 6.09 11.22
N ASN A 48 -9.05 5.83 10.53
CA ASN A 48 -9.19 4.67 9.65
C ASN A 48 -8.34 4.77 8.37
N GLN A 49 -7.90 5.97 7.99
CA GLN A 49 -7.01 6.21 6.86
C GLN A 49 -5.57 6.53 7.29
N HIS A 50 -5.24 6.35 8.58
CA HIS A 50 -3.89 6.58 9.06
C HIS A 50 -2.90 5.62 8.40
N ILE A 51 -1.75 6.15 7.97
CA ILE A 51 -0.72 5.40 7.24
C ILE A 51 -0.26 4.15 7.99
N GLU A 52 -0.22 4.22 9.32
CA GLU A 52 0.13 3.11 10.20
C GLU A 52 -0.81 1.91 10.05
N LYS A 53 -2.13 2.14 9.90
CA LYS A 53 -3.08 1.02 9.70
C LYS A 53 -2.80 0.30 8.38
N THR A 54 -2.47 1.05 7.33
CA THR A 54 -2.10 0.47 6.03
C THR A 54 -0.78 -0.32 6.12
N ILE A 55 0.23 0.22 6.79
CA ILE A 55 1.53 -0.45 7.02
C ILE A 55 1.33 -1.73 7.83
N ASN A 56 0.57 -1.68 8.92
CA ASN A 56 0.30 -2.83 9.77
C ASN A 56 -0.45 -3.92 8.99
N LYS A 57 -1.47 -3.55 8.20
CA LYS A 57 -2.20 -4.50 7.35
C LYS A 57 -1.28 -5.18 6.32
N GLN A 58 -0.40 -4.42 5.67
CA GLN A 58 0.56 -4.99 4.73
C GLN A 58 1.55 -5.94 5.43
N THR A 59 2.00 -5.57 6.63
CA THR A 59 2.90 -6.40 7.45
C THR A 59 2.23 -7.70 7.86
N ASP A 60 0.96 -7.65 8.29
CA ASP A 60 0.19 -8.83 8.64
C ASP A 60 -0.01 -9.76 7.44
N GLN A 61 -0.34 -9.20 6.27
CA GLN A 61 -0.46 -9.97 5.03
C GLN A 61 0.85 -10.67 4.67
N ALA A 62 1.98 -9.96 4.71
CA ALA A 62 3.29 -10.54 4.43
C ALA A 62 3.66 -11.65 5.43
N ARG A 63 3.30 -11.48 6.71
CA ARG A 63 3.52 -12.50 7.76
C ARG A 63 2.69 -13.76 7.49
N ILE A 64 1.44 -13.62 7.06
CA ILE A 64 0.56 -14.75 6.71
C ILE A 64 1.14 -15.50 5.51
N GLU A 65 1.50 -14.79 4.44
CA GLU A 65 2.09 -15.38 3.23
C GLU A 65 3.39 -16.14 3.54
N TYR A 66 4.24 -15.57 4.40
CA TYR A 66 5.46 -16.24 4.85
C TYR A 66 5.15 -17.56 5.57
N ARG A 67 4.18 -17.57 6.49
CA ARG A 67 3.79 -18.78 7.23
C ARG A 67 3.24 -19.87 6.32
N ILE A 68 2.40 -19.50 5.35
CA ILE A 68 1.88 -20.44 4.33
C ILE A 68 3.03 -21.06 3.54
N ARG A 69 3.94 -20.22 3.04
CA ARG A 69 5.10 -20.68 2.25
C ARG A 69 6.02 -21.60 3.06
N LEU A 70 6.28 -21.26 4.32
CA LEU A 70 7.10 -22.06 5.21
C LEU A 70 6.46 -23.43 5.48
N GLY A 71 5.15 -23.47 5.76
CA GLY A 71 4.41 -24.71 5.95
C GLY A 71 4.50 -25.62 4.72
N ALA A 72 4.21 -25.08 3.53
CA ALA A 72 4.30 -25.83 2.28
C ALA A 72 5.71 -26.39 2.02
N SER A 73 6.77 -25.61 2.27
CA SER A 73 8.16 -26.08 2.13
C SER A 73 8.49 -27.22 3.09
N ILE A 74 8.01 -27.14 4.34
CA ILE A 74 8.20 -28.20 5.34
C ILE A 74 7.47 -29.45 4.87
N ASP A 75 6.20 -29.35 4.49
CA ASP A 75 5.39 -30.49 4.04
C ASP A 75 6.00 -31.18 2.82
N CYS A 76 6.47 -30.40 1.84
CA CYS A 76 7.19 -30.94 0.69
C CYS A 76 8.46 -31.69 1.13
N SER A 77 9.23 -31.12 2.06
CA SER A 77 10.43 -31.77 2.58
C SER A 77 10.12 -33.08 3.29
N TRP A 78 9.08 -33.10 4.12
CA TRP A 78 8.60 -34.31 4.81
C TRP A 78 8.13 -35.38 3.83
N PHE A 79 7.41 -35.00 2.77
CA PHE A 79 6.99 -35.91 1.71
C PHE A 79 8.19 -36.57 1.03
N HIS A 80 9.22 -35.79 0.67
CA HIS A 80 10.45 -36.32 0.08
C HIS A 80 11.17 -37.30 0.99
N LEU A 81 11.34 -36.94 2.27
CA LEU A 81 11.98 -37.80 3.26
C LEU A 81 11.24 -39.13 3.42
N ARG A 82 9.90 -39.10 3.47
CA ARG A 82 9.07 -40.31 3.59
C ARG A 82 9.16 -41.22 2.37
N GLN A 83 9.29 -40.64 1.17
CA GLN A 83 9.36 -41.39 -0.08
C GLN A 83 10.79 -41.80 -0.46
N GLY A 84 11.82 -41.36 0.28
CA GLY A 84 13.22 -41.57 -0.08
C GLY A 84 13.61 -40.90 -1.40
N LEU A 85 12.86 -39.87 -1.82
CA LEU A 85 13.11 -39.17 -3.07
C LEU A 85 14.21 -38.12 -2.88
N PRO A 86 15.14 -37.98 -3.83
CA PRO A 86 16.07 -36.86 -3.80
C PRO A 86 15.30 -35.53 -3.88
N PHE A 87 15.74 -34.56 -3.07
CA PHE A 87 15.20 -33.20 -3.07
C PHE A 87 15.45 -32.49 -4.41
N LEU A 88 16.60 -32.78 -5.03
CA LEU A 88 17.07 -32.14 -6.26
C LEU A 88 16.79 -33.02 -7.48
N GLY A 89 16.43 -32.38 -8.58
CA GLY A 89 16.32 -33.02 -9.89
C GLY A 89 17.68 -33.12 -10.58
N HIS A 90 17.76 -33.87 -11.68
CA HIS A 90 18.98 -33.94 -12.50
C HIS A 90 19.24 -32.64 -13.30
N ASP A 91 18.19 -31.89 -13.63
CA ASP A 91 18.27 -30.60 -14.36
C ASP A 91 17.27 -29.60 -13.77
N GLU A 92 17.77 -28.66 -12.97
CA GLU A 92 16.98 -27.59 -12.32
C GLU A 92 16.91 -26.30 -13.16
N SER A 93 17.16 -26.39 -14.46
CA SER A 93 16.96 -25.25 -15.33
C SER A 93 15.45 -24.94 -15.46
N LYS A 94 15.11 -23.64 -15.50
CA LYS A 94 13.71 -23.17 -15.65
C LYS A 94 13.00 -23.71 -16.90
N LYS A 95 13.76 -24.20 -17.88
CA LYS A 95 13.27 -24.72 -19.17
C LYS A 95 13.15 -26.25 -19.19
N SER A 96 13.63 -26.94 -18.17
CA SER A 96 13.54 -28.39 -18.11
C SER A 96 12.11 -28.82 -17.74
N SER A 97 11.64 -29.91 -18.34
CA SER A 97 10.38 -30.54 -17.91
C SER A 97 10.50 -31.18 -16.53
N ASN A 98 11.72 -31.36 -16.03
CA ASN A 98 12.03 -32.02 -14.77
C ASN A 98 12.84 -31.10 -13.83
N ASN A 99 12.34 -29.88 -13.63
CA ASN A 99 12.96 -28.84 -12.80
C ASN A 99 12.85 -29.13 -11.29
N GLY A 100 13.16 -30.35 -10.86
CA GLY A 100 13.10 -30.78 -9.46
C GLY A 100 11.69 -31.19 -9.00
N ASN A 101 11.62 -32.34 -8.34
CA ASN A 101 10.37 -32.86 -7.77
C ASN A 101 9.82 -31.95 -6.65
N PHE A 102 10.72 -31.29 -5.91
CA PHE A 102 10.37 -30.34 -4.87
C PHE A 102 9.60 -29.14 -5.42
N LEU A 103 10.08 -28.50 -6.49
CA LEU A 103 9.42 -27.33 -7.07
C LEU A 103 8.03 -27.67 -7.62
N LYS A 104 7.86 -28.88 -8.19
CA LYS A 104 6.55 -29.35 -8.66
C LYS A 104 5.56 -29.53 -7.51
N LEU A 105 5.97 -30.20 -6.42
CA LEU A 105 5.13 -30.40 -5.24
C LEU A 105 4.83 -29.10 -4.52
N PHE A 106 5.85 -28.26 -4.33
CA PHE A 106 5.72 -26.94 -3.72
C PHE A 106 4.75 -26.05 -4.51
N THR A 107 4.85 -26.07 -5.83
CA THR A 107 3.88 -25.37 -6.70
C THR A 107 2.49 -25.98 -6.57
N LEU A 108 2.34 -27.30 -6.55
CA LEU A 108 1.03 -27.93 -6.39
C LEU A 108 0.36 -27.55 -5.06
N VAL A 109 1.09 -27.55 -3.96
CA VAL A 109 0.59 -27.22 -2.61
C VAL A 109 0.33 -25.71 -2.45
N MET A 110 1.11 -24.86 -3.12
CA MET A 110 0.88 -23.40 -3.08
C MET A 110 -0.34 -22.96 -3.91
N TRP A 111 -0.75 -23.75 -4.90
CA TRP A 111 -1.84 -23.42 -5.81
C TRP A 111 -3.14 -24.21 -5.56
N SER A 112 -3.16 -25.09 -4.54
CA SER A 112 -4.33 -25.81 -4.03
C SER A 112 -4.95 -25.10 -2.83
#